data_AF-A0A093J0P7-F1
#
_entry.id   AF-A0A093J0P7-F1
#
_cell.length_a   1.000
_cell.length_b   1.000
_cell.length_c   1.000
_cell.angle_alpha   90.00
_cell.angle_beta   90.00
_cell.angle_gamma   90.00
#
_symmetry.space_group_name_H-M   'P 1'
#
loop_
_entity.id
_entity.type
_entity.pdbx_description
1 polymer ?
#
loop_
_entity_poly.entity_id
_entity_poly.type
_entity_poly.pdbx_seq_one_letter_code
_entity_poly.pdbx_strand_id
1 'polypeptide(L)'
;QVPDNPPNYILFLNNLPEETNEMMLSMLFNQFPGFKEVRLVPGRHDIAFVEFENENQAGAARDALQGFKITPSHAMKITYAKK
;
A
#
# COMPACT_ATOMS: atom_id res chain seq x y z
N GLN A 1 -5.97 -0.94 -18.06
CA GLN A 1 -5.94 -0.43 -16.67
C GLN A 1 -6.99 -1.18 -15.88
N VAL A 2 -6.65 -1.73 -14.72
CA VAL A 2 -7.67 -2.23 -13.80
C VAL A 2 -8.48 -1.00 -13.38
N PRO A 3 -9.83 -1.01 -13.45
CA PRO A 3 -10.60 0.13 -12.98
C PRO A 3 -10.25 0.39 -11.53
N ASP A 4 -9.93 1.64 -11.19
CA ASP A 4 -9.69 2.03 -9.80
C ASP A 4 -10.96 1.73 -9.01
N ASN A 5 -10.80 1.01 -7.91
CA ASN A 5 -11.88 0.79 -6.96
C ASN A 5 -12.31 2.16 -6.39
N PRO A 6 -13.57 2.33 -5.95
CA PRO A 6 -13.97 3.55 -5.27
C PRO A 6 -13.07 3.84 -4.06
N PRO A 7 -12.92 5.12 -3.64
CA PRO A 7 -12.13 5.48 -2.48
C PRO A 7 -12.43 4.63 -1.24
N ASN A 8 -11.38 4.26 -0.53
CA ASN A 8 -11.41 3.41 0.65
C ASN A 8 -10.27 3.82 1.60
N TYR A 9 -10.47 3.67 2.89
CA TYR A 9 -9.44 3.89 3.90
C TYR A 9 -8.40 2.76 3.93
N ILE A 10 -8.67 1.64 3.27
CA ILE A 10 -7.72 0.54 3.07
C ILE A 10 -7.15 0.58 1.64
N LEU A 11 -5.83 0.54 1.54
CA LEU A 11 -5.09 0.40 0.30
C LEU A 11 -4.64 -1.05 0.11
N PHE A 12 -4.70 -1.52 -1.13
CA PHE A 12 -4.11 -2.78 -1.58
C PHE A 12 -2.82 -2.48 -2.34
N LEU A 13 -1.75 -3.15 -1.94
CA LEU A 13 -0.43 -3.05 -2.56
C LEU A 13 -0.13 -4.34 -3.30
N ASN A 14 0.50 -4.22 -4.46
CA ASN A 14 1.06 -5.35 -5.19
C ASN A 14 2.39 -5.00 -5.87
N ASN A 15 3.02 -6.00 -6.46
CA ASN A 15 4.35 -5.91 -7.07
C ASN A 15 5.43 -5.58 -6.02
N LEU A 16 5.28 -6.13 -4.82
CA LEU A 16 6.27 -6.02 -3.75
C LEU A 16 7.39 -7.07 -3.94
N PRO A 17 8.65 -6.75 -3.61
CA PRO A 17 9.71 -7.75 -3.49
C PRO A 17 9.39 -8.83 -2.44
N GLU A 18 9.93 -10.04 -2.62
CA GLU A 18 9.75 -11.16 -1.66
C GLU A 18 10.30 -10.86 -0.25
N GLU A 19 11.33 -10.02 -0.19
CA GLU A 19 11.98 -9.57 1.05
C GLU A 19 11.17 -8.50 1.80
N THR A 20 10.07 -8.02 1.21
CA THR A 20 9.22 -6.99 1.83
C THR A 20 8.62 -7.52 3.11
N ASN A 21 8.75 -6.74 4.18
CA ASN A 21 8.15 -7.04 5.47
C ASN A 21 7.31 -5.87 5.99
N GLU A 22 6.54 -6.14 7.05
CA GLU A 22 5.61 -5.20 7.66
C GLU A 22 6.32 -3.94 8.15
N MET A 23 7.51 -4.06 8.74
CA MET A 23 8.28 -2.94 9.27
C MET A 23 8.70 -1.96 8.17
N MET A 24 9.18 -2.46 7.02
CA MET A 24 9.58 -1.63 5.88
C MET A 24 8.41 -0.81 5.34
N LEU A 25 7.25 -1.47 5.14
CA LEU A 25 6.05 -0.78 4.68
C LEU A 25 5.54 0.20 5.74
N SER A 26 5.54 -0.19 7.02
CA SER A 26 5.11 0.69 8.11
C SER A 26 5.97 1.95 8.16
N MET A 27 7.30 1.85 7.99
CA MET A 27 8.17 3.03 7.92
C MET A 27 7.81 3.96 6.76
N LEU A 28 7.46 3.41 5.59
CA LEU A 28 7.07 4.20 4.43
C LEU A 28 5.71 4.88 4.62
N PHE A 29 4.72 4.18 5.15
CA PHE A 29 3.34 4.68 5.26
C PHE A 29 3.09 5.52 6.51
N ASN A 30 3.84 5.32 7.60
CA ASN A 30 3.74 6.11 8.84
C ASN A 30 4.12 7.60 8.65
N GLN A 31 4.72 7.96 7.52
CA GLN A 31 5.00 9.34 7.13
C GLN A 31 3.73 10.12 6.80
N PHE A 32 2.64 9.41 6.46
CA PHE A 32 1.38 9.99 6.04
C PHE A 32 0.40 10.06 7.22
N PRO A 33 -0.28 11.21 7.43
CA PRO A 33 -1.25 11.34 8.51
C PRO A 33 -2.33 10.27 8.46
N GLY A 34 -2.69 9.74 9.62
CA GLY A 34 -3.78 8.77 9.76
C GLY A 34 -3.42 7.32 9.45
N PHE A 35 -2.15 6.99 9.19
CA PHE A 35 -1.69 5.60 9.12
C PHE A 35 -2.10 4.82 10.37
N LYS A 36 -2.61 3.59 10.19
CA LYS A 36 -3.02 2.70 11.28
C LYS A 36 -2.15 1.45 11.33
N GLU A 37 -2.18 0.63 10.28
CA GLU A 37 -1.44 -0.63 10.25
C GLU A 37 -1.09 -1.07 8.83
N VAL A 38 -0.13 -2.01 8.75
CA VAL A 38 0.17 -2.80 7.56
C VAL A 38 -0.20 -4.25 7.85
N ARG A 39 -0.83 -4.92 6.89
CA ARG A 39 -1.14 -6.35 6.95
C ARG A 39 -0.56 -7.06 5.74
N LEU A 40 0.43 -7.91 5.96
CA LEU A 40 0.94 -8.83 4.95
C LEU A 40 -0.04 -10.00 4.74
N VAL A 41 -0.05 -10.59 3.54
CA VAL A 41 -0.86 -11.78 3.26
C VAL A 41 0.00 -13.04 3.45
N PRO A 42 -0.35 -13.94 4.39
CA PRO A 42 0.40 -15.19 4.58
C PRO A 42 0.51 -15.99 3.28
N GLY A 43 1.73 -16.36 2.90
CA GLY A 43 2.01 -17.11 1.67
C GLY A 43 1.93 -16.29 0.38
N ARG A 44 1.75 -14.97 0.43
CA ARG A 44 1.80 -14.06 -0.73
C ARG A 44 2.59 -12.80 -0.40
N HIS A 45 3.89 -12.83 -0.68
CA HIS A 45 4.85 -11.79 -0.32
C HIS A 45 4.79 -10.58 -1.26
N ASP A 46 4.19 -10.75 -2.44
CA ASP A 46 4.08 -9.73 -3.47
C ASP A 46 2.94 -8.73 -3.23
N ILE A 47 2.13 -8.95 -2.17
CA ILE A 47 0.95 -8.14 -1.84
C ILE A 47 0.86 -7.81 -0.34
N ALA A 48 0.23 -6.68 -0.05
CA ALA A 48 -0.08 -6.25 1.31
C ALA A 48 -1.32 -5.36 1.34
N PHE A 49 -1.81 -5.08 2.54
CA PHE A 49 -2.83 -4.08 2.81
C PHE A 49 -2.28 -3.01 3.76
N VAL A 50 -2.66 -1.76 3.55
CA VAL A 50 -2.35 -0.65 4.46
C VAL A 50 -3.65 0.02 4.85
N GLU A 51 -3.87 0.22 6.14
CA GLU A 51 -5.05 0.88 6.67
C GLU A 51 -4.73 2.31 7.13
N PHE A 52 -5.64 3.23 6.78
CA PHE A 52 -5.65 4.62 7.24
C PHE A 52 -6.95 4.92 7.98
N GLU A 53 -6.99 6.06 8.67
CA GLU A 53 -8.18 6.53 9.38
C GLU A 53 -9.33 6.92 8.46
N ASN A 54 -9.03 7.42 7.25
CA ASN A 54 -10.04 7.75 6.25
C ASN A 54 -9.49 7.66 4.82
N GLU A 55 -10.42 7.64 3.86
CA GLU A 55 -10.13 7.50 2.43
C GLU A 55 -9.33 8.66 1.83
N ASN A 56 -9.46 9.89 2.35
CA ASN A 56 -8.71 11.04 1.86
C ASN A 56 -7.22 10.91 2.17
N GLN A 57 -6.90 10.48 3.40
CA GLN A 57 -5.51 10.22 3.81
C GLN A 57 -4.91 9.02 3.08
N ALA A 58 -5.69 7.94 2.91
CA ALA A 58 -5.29 6.80 2.08
C ALA A 58 -4.99 7.24 0.63
N GLY A 59 -5.85 8.09 0.06
CA GLY A 59 -5.67 8.65 -1.28
C GLY A 59 -4.37 9.46 -1.41
N ALA A 60 -4.07 10.31 -0.43
CA ALA A 60 -2.83 11.07 -0.42
C ALA A 60 -1.58 10.17 -0.39
N ALA A 61 -1.59 9.12 0.44
CA ALA A 61 -0.50 8.14 0.51
C ALA A 61 -0.37 7.34 -0.79
N ARG A 62 -1.49 6.90 -1.37
CA ARG A 62 -1.54 6.23 -2.67
C ARG A 62 -0.90 7.08 -3.75
N ASP A 63 -1.34 8.33 -3.91
CA ASP A 63 -0.88 9.19 -5.00
C ASP A 63 0.62 9.55 -4.85
N ALA A 64 1.09 9.69 -3.61
CA ALA A 64 2.50 9.98 -3.32
C ALA A 64 3.43 8.77 -3.51
N LEU A 65 2.97 7.56 -3.18
CA LEU A 65 3.80 6.34 -3.22
C LEU A 65 3.52 5.46 -4.44
N GLN A 66 2.61 5.84 -5.32
CA GLN A 66 2.31 5.09 -6.54
C GLN A 66 3.54 4.98 -7.43
N GLY A 67 3.95 3.75 -7.74
CA GLY A 67 5.14 3.49 -8.55
C GLY A 67 6.45 3.69 -7.80
N PHE A 68 6.42 3.91 -6.48
CA PHE A 68 7.63 3.98 -5.67
C PHE A 68 8.45 2.69 -5.82
N LYS A 69 9.73 2.83 -6.15
CA LYS A 69 10.63 1.71 -6.36
C LYS A 69 11.20 1.25 -5.02
N ILE A 70 10.63 0.16 -4.47
CA ILE A 70 11.16 -0.49 -3.26
C ILE A 70 12.55 -1.07 -3.56
N THR A 71 12.70 -1.64 -4.75
CA THR A 71 14.00 -2.05 -5.32
C THR A 71 14.09 -1.56 -6.77
N PRO A 72 15.28 -1.57 -7.41
CA PRO A 72 15.43 -1.12 -8.80
C PRO A 72 14.49 -1.80 -9.80
N SER A 73 14.08 -3.04 -9.51
CA SER A 73 13.19 -3.86 -10.35
C SER A 73 11.73 -3.86 -9.92
N HIS A 74 11.39 -3.44 -8.69
CA HIS A 74 10.03 -3.50 -8.16
C HIS A 74 9.48 -2.11 -7.85
N ALA A 75 8.67 -1.60 -8.77
CA ALA A 75 7.83 -0.42 -8.55
C ALA A 75 6.50 -0.86 -7.94
N MET A 76 6.27 -0.48 -6.69
CA MET A 76 5.05 -0.80 -5.94
C MET A 76 3.83 -0.21 -6.64
N LYS A 77 2.75 -0.99 -6.73
CA LYS A 77 1.46 -0.53 -7.26
C LYS A 77 0.44 -0.50 -6.14
N ILE A 78 -0.29 0.59 -6.06
CA ILE A 78 -1.27 0.87 -5.02
C ILE A 78 -2.63 1.12 -5.68
N THR A 79 -3.66 0.47 -5.14
CA THR A 79 -5.06 0.69 -5.48
C THR A 79 -5.89 0.73 -4.21
N TYR A 80 -7.07 1.33 -4.21
CA TYR A 80 -8.01 1.12 -3.09
C TYR A 80 -8.38 -0.36 -2.97
N ALA A 81 -8.50 -0.85 -1.73
CA ALA A 81 -8.97 -2.21 -1.49
C ALA A 81 -10.45 -2.33 -1.90
N LYS A 82 -10.84 -3.49 -2.41
CA LYS A 82 -12.25 -3.80 -2.66
C LYS A 82 -12.98 -3.86 -1.32
N LYS A 83 -14.21 -3.33 -1.27
CA LYS A 83 -15.13 -3.59 -0.17
C LYS A 83 -15.54 -5.05 -0.15
#